data_AF-A0A059LH77-F1
#
_entry.id   AF-A0A059LH77-F1
#
_cell.length_a   1.000
_cell.length_b   1.000
_cell.length_c   1.000
_cell.angle_alpha   90.00
_cell.angle_beta   90.00
_cell.angle_gamma   90.00
#
_symmetry.space_group_name_H-M   'P 1'
#
loop_
_entity.id
_entity.type
_entity.pdbx_description
1 polymer ?
#
loop_
_entity_poly.entity_id
_entity_poly.type
_entity_poly.pdbx_seq_one_letter_code
_entity_poly.pdbx_strand_id
1 'polypeptide(L)'
;MKTGEALRLRHRFTGRWLHSHSFTAPITGFQEVSCFGGETESDGGDLWSVEHTKDKSGFWQRGLPFRLRHVDSQQVMASDPAYRYNRPIQGQIEVHATKGKNSNSVWTTAEGVFFEPTAQAA
;
A
#
# COMPACT_ATOMS: atom_id res chain seq x y z
N MET A 1 2.75 11.03 10.64
CA MET A 1 3.67 10.34 9.70
C MET A 1 4.06 11.28 8.59
N LYS A 2 5.35 11.40 8.27
CA LYS A 2 5.88 12.24 7.18
C LYS A 2 6.01 11.46 5.87
N THR A 3 6.07 12.16 4.75
CA THR A 3 6.41 11.54 3.46
C THR A 3 7.72 10.77 3.57
N GLY A 4 7.75 9.54 3.06
CA GLY A 4 8.94 8.70 3.03
C GLY A 4 9.21 7.90 4.31
N GLU A 5 8.51 8.18 5.41
CA GLU A 5 8.56 7.28 6.58
C GLU A 5 8.03 5.90 6.18
N ALA A 6 8.65 4.85 6.70
CA ALA A 6 8.24 3.47 6.45
C ALA A 6 7.11 3.06 7.42
N LEU A 7 6.16 2.28 6.90
CA LEU A 7 5.08 1.63 7.64
C LEU A 7 4.89 0.20 7.14
N ARG A 8 4.12 -0.56 7.90
CA ARG A 8 3.56 -1.86 7.49
C ARG A 8 2.04 -1.79 7.59
N LEU A 9 1.35 -2.43 6.66
CA LEU A 9 -0.11 -2.52 6.66
C LEU A 9 -0.51 -3.97 6.97
N ARG A 10 -1.19 -4.18 8.10
CA ARG A 10 -1.66 -5.51 8.50
C ARG A 10 -3.13 -5.68 8.12
N HIS A 11 -3.43 -6.72 7.36
CA HIS A 11 -4.81 -7.08 7.07
C HIS A 11 -5.48 -7.59 8.35
N ARG A 12 -6.47 -6.84 8.85
CA ARG A 12 -7.09 -7.04 10.17
C ARG A 12 -7.59 -8.46 10.40
N PHE A 13 -8.22 -9.08 9.40
CA PHE A 13 -8.87 -10.38 9.57
C PHE A 13 -7.91 -11.57 9.49
N THR A 14 -6.89 -11.50 8.64
CA THR A 14 -5.94 -12.62 8.46
C THR A 14 -4.65 -12.45 9.24
N GLY A 15 -4.37 -11.25 9.76
CA GLY A 15 -3.12 -10.94 10.46
C GLY A 15 -1.90 -10.82 9.55
N ARG A 16 -2.06 -11.00 8.23
CA ARG A 16 -0.97 -10.96 7.24
C ARG A 16 -0.59 -9.53 6.87
N TRP A 17 0.64 -9.36 6.39
CA TRP A 17 1.20 -8.08 5.97
C TRP A 17 0.99 -7.85 4.48
N LEU A 18 0.72 -6.59 4.11
CA LEU A 18 0.75 -6.17 2.71
C LEU A 18 2.18 -6.24 2.21
N HIS A 19 2.41 -7.08 1.20
CA HIS A 19 3.75 -7.50 0.79
C HIS A 19 3.96 -7.32 -0.71
N SER A 20 5.20 -7.12 -1.13
CA SER A 20 5.60 -7.08 -2.54
C SER A 20 7.02 -7.60 -2.71
N HIS A 21 7.31 -8.18 -3.87
CA HIS A 21 8.58 -8.89 -4.13
C HIS A 21 8.82 -9.07 -5.63
N SER A 22 9.93 -9.67 -6.04
CA SER A 22 10.28 -9.83 -7.47
C SER A 22 9.51 -10.96 -8.16
N PHE A 23 8.18 -10.95 -8.06
CA PHE A 23 7.26 -11.82 -8.78
C PHE A 23 6.31 -11.01 -9.65
N THR A 24 5.81 -11.66 -10.70
CA THR A 24 4.93 -11.05 -11.70
C THR A 24 3.47 -11.13 -11.28
N ALA A 25 2.76 -10.01 -11.35
CA ALA A 25 1.33 -9.93 -11.07
C ALA A 25 0.52 -10.75 -12.11
N PRO A 26 -0.55 -11.46 -11.69
CA PRO A 26 -1.25 -12.43 -12.54
C PRO A 26 -1.85 -11.90 -13.85
N ILE A 27 -2.31 -10.65 -13.90
CA ILE A 27 -3.02 -10.07 -15.05
C ILE A 27 -2.14 -9.05 -15.78
N THR A 28 -1.64 -8.05 -15.07
CA THR A 28 -0.92 -6.93 -15.69
C THR A 28 0.51 -7.26 -16.12
N GLY A 29 1.13 -8.27 -15.50
CA GLY A 29 2.55 -8.54 -15.68
C GLY A 29 3.47 -7.56 -14.95
N PHE A 30 2.93 -6.66 -14.10
CA PHE A 30 3.73 -5.80 -13.22
C PHE A 30 4.23 -6.58 -11.99
N GLN A 31 4.64 -5.89 -10.92
CA GLN A 31 5.07 -6.57 -9.70
C GLN A 31 3.86 -7.01 -8.86
N GLU A 32 3.88 -8.27 -8.40
CA GLU A 32 2.85 -8.84 -7.54
C GLU A 32 2.80 -8.12 -6.19
N VAL A 33 1.57 -7.80 -5.75
CA VAL A 33 1.27 -7.40 -4.38
C VAL A 33 0.43 -8.50 -3.72
N SER A 34 0.81 -8.92 -2.52
CA SER A 34 0.22 -10.06 -1.85
C SER A 34 -0.01 -9.79 -0.35
N CYS A 35 -0.51 -10.82 0.35
CA CYS A 35 -0.60 -10.83 1.81
C CYS A 35 0.32 -11.94 2.35
N PHE A 36 1.41 -11.56 3.01
CA PHE A 36 2.48 -12.46 3.46
C PHE A 36 2.53 -12.61 4.99
N GLY A 37 3.11 -13.72 5.44
CA GLY A 37 3.50 -13.92 6.83
C GLY A 37 2.35 -13.93 7.84
N GLY A 38 2.60 -13.34 9.01
CA GLY A 38 1.70 -13.33 10.16
C GLY A 38 2.28 -12.56 11.36
N GLU A 39 1.78 -12.82 12.56
CA GLU A 39 2.19 -12.09 13.77
C GLU A 39 3.69 -12.20 14.08
N THR A 40 4.29 -13.34 13.77
CA THR A 40 5.71 -13.63 14.02
C THR A 40 6.56 -13.66 12.74
N GLU A 41 5.97 -13.38 11.58
CA GLU A 41 6.64 -13.50 10.29
C GLU A 41 6.41 -12.21 9.47
N SER A 42 7.48 -11.44 9.32
CA SER A 42 7.51 -10.18 8.57
C SER A 42 8.93 -9.88 8.13
N ASP A 43 9.11 -9.29 6.95
CA ASP A 43 10.41 -8.95 6.39
C ASP A 43 10.41 -7.58 5.67
N GLY A 44 11.46 -7.30 4.88
CA GLY A 44 11.61 -6.05 4.13
C GLY A 44 10.53 -5.84 3.06
N GLY A 45 9.97 -6.93 2.49
CA GLY A 45 8.93 -6.87 1.47
C GLY A 45 7.59 -6.36 2.00
N ASP A 46 7.44 -6.26 3.33
CA ASP A 46 6.26 -5.69 3.98
C ASP A 46 6.35 -4.16 4.16
N LEU A 47 7.50 -3.56 3.89
CA LEU A 47 7.75 -2.14 4.14
C LEU A 47 7.25 -1.27 2.99
N TRP A 48 6.35 -0.35 3.32
CA TRP A 48 5.82 0.66 2.41
C TRP A 48 6.12 2.05 2.96
N SER A 49 6.26 3.03 2.10
CA SER A 49 6.32 4.44 2.48
C SER A 49 5.19 5.23 1.85
N VAL A 50 4.75 6.27 2.56
CA VAL A 50 3.69 7.16 2.08
C VAL A 50 4.31 8.29 1.27
N GLU A 51 3.77 8.54 0.08
CA GLU A 51 4.09 9.70 -0.76
C GLU A 51 2.84 10.60 -0.89
N HIS A 52 2.82 11.74 -0.19
CA HIS A 52 1.71 12.70 -0.31
C HIS A 52 1.72 13.36 -1.69
N THR A 53 0.55 13.52 -2.29
CA THR A 53 0.45 14.04 -3.67
C THR A 53 0.09 15.52 -3.76
N LYS A 54 -0.44 16.13 -2.70
CA LYS A 54 -0.97 17.51 -2.74
C LYS A 54 -0.71 18.37 -1.50
N ASP A 55 -0.18 17.82 -0.41
CA ASP A 55 -0.08 18.53 0.87
C ASP A 55 1.32 19.12 1.11
N LYS A 56 1.36 20.39 1.54
CA LYS A 56 2.58 21.11 1.95
C LYS A 56 2.85 21.01 3.45
N SER A 57 1.92 20.47 4.26
CA SER A 57 2.10 20.31 5.70
C SER A 57 3.28 19.38 6.05
N GLY A 58 3.67 18.52 5.11
CA GLY A 58 4.70 17.49 5.30
C GLY A 58 4.19 16.24 6.02
N PHE A 59 2.93 16.21 6.47
CA PHE A 59 2.33 15.10 7.21
C PHE A 59 1.19 14.44 6.44
N TRP A 60 1.04 13.12 6.64
CA TRP A 60 -0.07 12.37 6.09
C TRP A 60 -1.34 12.76 6.83
N GLN A 61 -2.31 13.31 6.10
CA GLN A 61 -3.60 13.70 6.66
C GLN A 61 -4.70 12.76 6.15
N ARG A 62 -5.70 12.55 7.01
CA ARG A 62 -6.89 11.77 6.68
C ARG A 62 -7.63 12.38 5.49
N GLY A 63 -8.14 11.54 4.59
CA GLY A 63 -8.92 11.97 3.43
C GLY A 63 -8.10 12.66 2.33
N LEU A 64 -6.81 12.90 2.55
CA LEU A 64 -5.94 13.46 1.53
C LEU A 64 -5.31 12.35 0.66
N PRO A 65 -5.13 12.62 -0.64
CA PRO A 65 -4.59 11.64 -1.58
C PRO A 65 -3.09 11.39 -1.36
N PHE A 66 -2.72 10.12 -1.33
CA PHE A 66 -1.34 9.65 -1.17
C PHE A 66 -1.05 8.48 -2.11
N ARG A 67 0.22 8.09 -2.21
CA ARG A 67 0.63 6.82 -2.80
C ARG A 67 1.35 5.97 -1.77
N LEU A 68 1.26 4.66 -1.94
CA LEU A 68 2.12 3.71 -1.22
C LEU A 68 3.25 3.29 -2.14
N ARG A 69 4.48 3.48 -1.69
CA ARG A 69 5.70 3.07 -2.38
C ARG A 69 6.34 1.91 -1.63
N HIS A 70 6.50 0.77 -2.29
CA HIS A 70 7.23 -0.36 -1.75
C HIS A 70 8.70 0.04 -1.53
N VAL A 71 9.22 -0.14 -0.32
CA VAL A 71 10.53 0.39 0.08
C VAL A 71 11.66 -0.31 -0.68
N ASP A 72 11.63 -1.62 -0.82
CA ASP A 72 12.75 -2.34 -1.46
C ASP A 72 12.77 -2.14 -2.98
N SER A 73 11.61 -2.26 -3.63
CA SER A 73 11.53 -2.19 -5.10
C SER A 73 11.38 -0.76 -5.66
N GLN A 74 11.05 0.21 -4.81
CA GLN A 74 10.68 1.57 -5.19
C GLN A 74 9.46 1.66 -6.13
N GLN A 75 8.66 0.61 -6.27
CA GLN A 75 7.44 0.61 -7.07
C GLN A 75 6.25 1.15 -6.27
N VAL A 76 5.30 1.78 -6.96
CA VAL A 76 4.08 2.31 -6.34
C VAL A 76 2.91 1.36 -6.51
N MET A 77 2.12 1.20 -5.47
CA MET A 77 0.91 0.37 -5.51
C MET A 77 -0.17 1.02 -6.37
N ALA A 78 -0.75 0.23 -7.25
CA ALA A 78 -1.82 0.65 -8.14
C ALA A 78 -2.91 -0.41 -8.23
N SER A 79 -4.12 0.03 -8.58
CA SER A 79 -5.23 -0.84 -8.93
C SER A 79 -6.02 -0.20 -10.06
N ASP A 80 -6.06 -0.86 -11.20
CA ASP A 80 -6.64 -0.34 -12.43
C ASP A 80 -7.88 -1.16 -12.83
N PRO A 81 -9.08 -0.55 -12.87
CA PRO A 81 -10.34 -1.23 -13.18
C PRO A 81 -10.40 -1.99 -14.51
N ALA A 82 -9.45 -1.75 -15.42
CA ALA A 82 -9.30 -2.52 -16.64
C ALA A 82 -8.83 -3.97 -16.39
N TYR A 83 -8.17 -4.25 -15.26
CA TYR A 83 -7.62 -5.56 -14.93
C TYR A 83 -8.41 -6.19 -13.78
N ARG A 84 -9.40 -7.01 -14.14
CA ARG A 84 -10.29 -7.68 -13.19
C ARG A 84 -10.13 -9.19 -13.26
N TYR A 85 -10.19 -9.81 -12.09
CA TYR A 85 -10.27 -11.26 -12.01
C TYR A 85 -11.65 -11.75 -12.47
N ASN A 86 -11.63 -12.94 -13.07
CA ASN A 86 -12.83 -13.72 -13.32
C ASN A 86 -13.04 -14.69 -12.13
N ARG A 87 -13.45 -15.93 -12.39
CA ARG A 87 -13.59 -16.94 -11.33
C ARG A 87 -12.26 -17.23 -10.63
N PRO A 88 -12.25 -17.52 -9.32
CA PRO A 88 -13.41 -17.58 -8.40
C PRO A 88 -13.79 -16.23 -7.77
N ILE A 89 -13.00 -15.17 -7.99
CA ILE A 89 -13.15 -13.85 -7.35
C ILE A 89 -13.65 -12.80 -8.35
N GLN A 90 -14.72 -13.14 -9.06
CA GLN A 90 -15.17 -12.38 -10.23
C GLN A 90 -15.45 -10.92 -9.88
N GLY A 91 -14.87 -10.02 -10.68
CA GLY A 91 -15.08 -8.58 -10.58
C GLY A 91 -14.12 -7.85 -9.65
N GLN A 92 -13.35 -8.57 -8.81
CA GLN A 92 -12.26 -7.95 -8.03
C GLN A 92 -11.18 -7.43 -8.98
N ILE A 93 -10.59 -6.29 -8.64
CA ILE A 93 -9.56 -5.61 -9.44
C ILE A 93 -8.19 -6.08 -8.95
N GLU A 94 -7.26 -6.32 -9.87
CA GLU A 94 -5.88 -6.61 -9.51
C GLU A 94 -5.26 -5.42 -8.76
N VAL A 95 -4.54 -5.73 -7.68
CA VAL A 95 -3.62 -4.81 -7.03
C VAL A 95 -2.21 -5.26 -7.41
N HIS A 96 -1.39 -4.32 -7.88
CA HIS A 96 -0.02 -4.57 -8.30
C HIS A 96 0.87 -3.39 -7.92
N ALA A 97 2.19 -3.57 -8.01
CA ALA A 97 3.17 -2.51 -7.87
C ALA A 97 3.81 -2.21 -9.22
N THR A 98 3.94 -0.93 -9.57
CA THR A 98 4.48 -0.49 -10.86
C THR A 98 5.39 0.72 -10.69
N LYS A 99 6.31 0.93 -11.65
CA LYS A 99 7.14 2.15 -11.68
C LYS A 99 6.33 3.40 -12.07
N GLY A 100 5.24 3.21 -12.82
CA GLY A 100 4.42 4.30 -13.34
C GLY A 100 3.52 4.94 -12.29
N LYS A 101 3.55 6.26 -12.15
CA LYS A 101 2.59 7.01 -11.34
C LYS A 101 1.46 7.52 -12.22
N ASN A 102 0.22 7.18 -11.90
CA ASN A 102 -0.97 7.68 -12.58
C ASN A 102 -2.10 7.89 -11.56
N SER A 103 -3.34 8.05 -12.03
CA SER A 103 -4.53 8.17 -11.18
C SER A 103 -4.87 6.89 -10.42
N ASN A 104 -4.53 5.73 -10.98
CA ASN A 104 -4.82 4.40 -10.43
C ASN A 104 -3.84 3.99 -9.32
N SER A 105 -2.79 4.79 -9.07
CA SER A 105 -1.86 4.62 -7.94
C SER A 105 -2.09 5.61 -6.80
N VAL A 106 -3.20 6.36 -6.83
CA VAL A 106 -3.58 7.30 -5.77
C VAL A 106 -4.61 6.65 -4.86
N TRP A 107 -4.31 6.66 -3.56
CA TRP A 107 -5.14 6.11 -2.49
C TRP A 107 -5.57 7.23 -1.55
N THR A 108 -6.69 7.02 -0.86
CA THR A 108 -7.20 7.92 0.17
C THR A 108 -7.70 7.09 1.33
N THR A 109 -7.47 7.56 2.55
CA THR A 109 -8.09 6.95 3.75
C THR A 109 -9.55 7.33 3.81
N ALA A 110 -10.42 6.35 4.03
CA ALA A 110 -11.86 6.58 4.16
C ALA A 110 -12.29 6.44 5.63
N GLU A 111 -12.58 5.22 6.04
CA GLU A 111 -13.03 4.87 7.39
C GLU A 111 -11.87 4.30 8.23
N GLY A 112 -11.88 4.59 9.54
CA GLY A 112 -10.85 4.10 10.45
C GLY A 112 -10.91 4.76 11.82
N VAL A 113 -10.21 4.16 12.79
CA VAL A 113 -9.95 4.73 14.11
C VAL A 113 -8.53 5.31 14.08
N PHE A 114 -8.40 6.58 14.43
CA PHE A 114 -7.13 7.31 14.42
C PHE A 114 -6.72 7.56 15.86
N PHE A 115 -5.50 7.16 16.19
CA PHE A 115 -4.94 7.40 17.51
C PHE A 115 -4.24 8.75 17.51
N GLU A 116 -4.43 9.50 18.59
CA GLU A 116 -3.68 10.74 18.81
C GLU A 116 -2.17 10.44 18.82
N PRO A 117 -1.33 11.33 18.28
CA PRO A 117 0.11 11.21 18.45
C PRO A 117 0.42 11.12 19.94
N THR A 118 1.08 10.06 20.38
CA THR A 118 1.63 10.02 21.73
C THR A 118 2.58 11.22 21.83
N ALA A 119 2.30 12.15 22.74
CA ALA A 119 3.21 13.27 23.01
C ALA A 119 4.61 12.67 23.20
N GLN A 120 5.53 13.06 22.33
CA GLN A 120 6.91 12.59 22.41
C GLN A 120 7.41 13.05 23.78
N ALA A 121 7.78 12.11 24.65
CA ALA A 121 8.42 12.45 25.91
C ALA A 121 9.62 13.34 25.58
N ALA A 122 9.61 14.54 26.16
CA ALA A 122 10.64 15.57 25.95
C ALA A 122 12.03 15.07 26.36
#